data_AF-A0A327NMI9-F1
#
_entry.id   AF-A0A327NMI9-F1
#
_cell.length_a   1.000
_cell.length_b   1.000
_cell.length_c   1.000
_cell.angle_alpha   90.00
_cell.angle_beta   90.00
_cell.angle_gamma   90.00
#
_symmetry.space_group_name_H-M   'P 1'
#
loop_
_entity.id
_entity.type
_entity.pdbx_description
1 polymer ?
#
loop_
_entity_poly.entity_id
_entity_poly.type
_entity_poly.pdbx_seq_one_letter_code
_entity_poly.pdbx_strand_id
1 'polypeptide(L)'
;MAASVLSNFTIIIQKKYVTYLLYLIPVFIFYSLFFYFLTNTPYIDDFSWYFNFINRFTEAHNFTDKLSVFLEPYNNHRIYVQRILIIAYFYLTGHINIAFFILVGNIFFISFLGTIVRKTNLIGGQYSFG
;
A
#
# COMPACT_ATOMS: atom_id res chain seq x y z
N MET A 1 5.70 -28.61 41.55
CA MET A 1 4.69 -27.58 41.23
C MET A 1 5.27 -26.40 40.44
N ALA A 2 6.42 -25.83 40.82
CA ALA A 2 7.06 -24.74 40.05
C ALA A 2 7.58 -25.16 38.65
N ALA A 3 8.19 -26.35 38.54
CA ALA A 3 8.74 -26.84 37.27
C ALA A 3 7.67 -27.09 36.19
N SER A 4 6.47 -27.54 36.57
CA SER A 4 5.35 -27.78 35.64
C SER A 4 4.69 -26.48 35.17
N VAL A 5 4.75 -25.41 35.96
CA VAL A 5 4.25 -24.09 35.55
C VAL A 5 5.20 -23.46 34.52
N LEU A 6 6.52 -23.56 34.75
CA LEU A 6 7.53 -23.06 33.82
C LEU A 6 7.51 -23.78 32.46
N SER A 7 7.30 -25.11 32.45
CA SER A 7 7.16 -25.87 31.19
C SER A 7 5.93 -25.43 30.39
N ASN A 8 4.80 -25.20 31.05
CA ASN A 8 3.56 -24.77 30.40
C ASN A 8 3.68 -23.36 29.80
N PHE A 9 4.35 -22.43 30.50
CA PHE A 9 4.64 -21.08 29.97
C PHE A 9 5.52 -21.13 28.72
N THR A 10 6.55 -21.98 28.72
CA THR A 10 7.46 -22.13 27.57
C THR A 10 6.72 -22.65 26.33
N ILE A 11 5.82 -23.62 26.51
CA ILE A 11 4.99 -24.17 25.42
C ILE A 11 4.04 -23.13 24.85
N ILE A 12 3.40 -22.29 25.67
CA ILE A 12 2.48 -21.24 25.22
C ILE A 12 3.23 -20.18 24.40
N ILE A 13 4.41 -19.77 24.87
CA ILE A 13 5.27 -18.82 24.16
C ILE A 13 5.72 -19.40 22.81
N GLN A 14 6.15 -20.67 22.77
CA GLN A 14 6.53 -21.34 21.52
C GLN A 14 5.37 -21.43 20.52
N LYS A 15 4.16 -21.79 20.98
CA LYS A 15 2.96 -21.82 20.13
C LYS A 15 2.65 -20.45 19.52
N LYS A 16 2.80 -19.37 20.29
CA LYS A 16 2.57 -18.00 19.81
C LYS A 16 3.52 -17.62 18.67
N TYR A 17 4.81 -17.96 18.79
CA TYR A 17 5.79 -17.70 17.73
C TYR A 17 5.54 -18.53 16.48
N VAL A 18 5.22 -19.82 16.62
CA VAL A 18 4.87 -20.70 15.50
C VAL A 18 3.66 -20.14 14.73
N THR A 19 2.64 -19.68 15.44
CA THR A 19 1.45 -19.06 14.82
C THR A 19 1.79 -17.80 14.04
N TYR A 20 2.60 -16.88 14.59
CA TYR A 20 3.03 -15.69 13.83
C TYR A 20 3.88 -16.06 12.61
N LEU A 21 4.75 -17.05 12.74
CA LEU A 21 5.60 -17.52 11.64
C LEU A 21 4.75 -18.08 10.51
N LEU A 22 3.70 -18.87 10.82
CA LEU A 22 2.73 -19.36 9.84
C LEU A 22 2.00 -18.23 9.11
N TYR A 23 1.66 -17.13 9.78
CA TYR A 23 1.05 -15.97 9.12
C TYR A 23 2.02 -15.15 8.27
N LEU A 24 3.31 -15.11 8.64
CA LEU A 24 4.32 -14.37 7.88
C LEU A 24 4.77 -15.08 6.60
N ILE A 25 4.70 -16.42 6.56
CA ILE A 25 5.07 -17.19 5.36
C ILE A 25 4.35 -16.71 4.08
N PRO A 26 3.00 -16.65 4.01
CA PRO A 26 2.32 -16.20 2.80
C PRO A 26 2.64 -14.75 2.45
N VAL A 27 2.82 -13.89 3.45
CA VAL A 27 3.21 -12.48 3.25
C VAL A 27 4.60 -12.40 2.63
N PHE A 28 5.55 -13.18 3.13
CA PHE A 28 6.92 -13.22 2.62
C PHE A 28 6.98 -13.78 1.19
N ILE A 29 6.26 -14.87 0.92
CA ILE A 29 6.16 -15.45 -0.43
C ILE A 29 5.57 -14.43 -1.40
N PHE A 30 4.47 -13.76 -1.01
CA PHE A 30 3.83 -12.73 -1.82
C PHE A 30 4.81 -11.61 -2.17
N TYR A 31 5.47 -10.99 -1.17
CA TYR A 31 6.38 -9.89 -1.45
C TYR A 31 7.63 -10.33 -2.22
N SER A 32 8.12 -11.55 -2.02
CA SER A 32 9.24 -12.10 -2.79
C SER A 32 8.87 -12.21 -4.28
N LEU A 33 7.71 -12.78 -4.59
CA LEU A 33 7.22 -12.88 -5.96
C LEU A 33 6.91 -11.49 -6.55
N PHE A 34 6.29 -10.62 -5.75
CA PHE A 34 6.01 -9.25 -6.14
C PHE A 34 7.28 -8.52 -6.57
N PHE A 35 8.34 -8.52 -5.76
CA PHE A 35 9.60 -7.86 -6.12
C PHE A 35 10.31 -8.54 -7.28
N TYR A 36 10.17 -9.86 -7.43
CA TYR A 36 10.74 -10.61 -8.56
C TYR A 36 10.08 -10.23 -9.90
N PHE A 37 8.76 -10.01 -9.91
CA PHE A 37 7.99 -9.67 -11.11
C PHE A 37 7.74 -8.15 -11.28
N LEU A 38 8.18 -7.32 -10.35
CA LEU A 38 8.01 -5.87 -10.42
C LEU A 38 8.82 -5.31 -11.59
N THR A 39 8.11 -4.83 -12.60
CA THR A 39 8.69 -4.24 -13.80
C THR A 39 8.12 -2.85 -14.06
N ASN A 40 8.90 -1.99 -14.72
CA ASN A 40 8.45 -0.67 -15.14
C ASN A 40 7.71 -0.75 -16.49
N THR A 41 6.69 -1.59 -16.56
CA THR A 41 5.92 -1.82 -17.79
C THR A 41 4.46 -1.46 -17.55
N PRO A 42 3.88 -0.53 -18.33
CA PRO A 42 2.47 -0.18 -18.18
C PRO A 42 1.57 -1.31 -18.64
N TYR A 43 0.46 -1.49 -17.94
CA TYR A 43 -0.59 -2.43 -18.28
C TYR A 43 -1.87 -1.69 -18.65
N ILE A 44 -2.34 -1.88 -19.89
CA ILE A 44 -3.59 -1.37 -20.52
C ILE A 44 -4.09 -0.03 -19.94
N ASP A 45 -4.78 -0.06 -18.80
CA ASP A 45 -5.37 1.09 -18.15
C ASP A 45 -4.33 2.15 -17.73
N ASP A 46 -3.09 1.74 -17.47
CA ASP A 46 -1.99 2.62 -17.10
C ASP A 46 -1.69 3.69 -18.16
N PHE A 47 -1.91 3.37 -19.44
CA PHE A 47 -1.76 4.35 -20.53
C PHE A 47 -2.73 5.52 -20.38
N SER A 48 -3.97 5.21 -20.01
CA SER A 48 -4.99 6.23 -19.79
C SER A 48 -4.76 6.99 -18.48
N TRP A 49 -4.36 6.28 -17.42
CA TRP A 49 -4.28 6.84 -16.07
C TRP A 49 -3.04 7.70 -15.86
N TYR A 50 -1.89 7.26 -16.36
CA TYR A 50 -0.60 7.91 -16.15
C TYR A 50 -0.24 8.81 -17.33
N PHE A 51 -0.15 8.21 -18.53
CA PHE A 51 0.44 8.88 -19.69
C PHE A 51 -0.48 9.92 -20.32
N ASN A 52 -1.73 9.54 -20.62
CA ASN A 52 -2.69 10.50 -21.20
C ASN A 52 -2.97 11.66 -20.23
N PHE A 53 -3.15 11.35 -18.94
CA PHE A 53 -3.33 12.37 -17.92
C PHE A 53 -2.14 13.34 -17.86
N ILE A 54 -0.90 12.85 -17.74
CA ILE A 54 0.25 13.75 -17.59
C ILE A 54 0.45 14.58 -18.86
N ASN A 55 0.29 14.01 -20.05
CA ASN A 55 0.43 14.73 -21.31
C ASN A 55 -0.54 15.91 -21.37
N ARG A 56 -1.85 15.63 -21.16
CA ARG A 56 -2.88 16.68 -21.13
C ARG A 56 -2.64 17.72 -20.03
N PHE A 57 -2.18 17.28 -18.86
CA PHE A 57 -1.89 18.18 -17.75
C PHE A 57 -0.69 19.09 -18.03
N THR A 58 0.31 18.60 -18.77
CA THR A 58 1.49 19.39 -19.18
C THR A 58 1.22 20.30 -20.37
N GLU A 59 0.34 19.89 -21.30
CA GLU A 59 -0.06 20.67 -22.48
C GLU A 59 -1.02 21.81 -22.14
N ALA A 60 -1.77 21.70 -21.04
CA ALA A 60 -2.69 22.73 -20.58
C ALA A 60 -1.97 24.08 -20.32
N HIS A 61 -2.44 25.14 -21.00
CA HIS A 61 -1.76 26.43 -21.07
C HIS A 61 -1.92 27.29 -19.81
N ASN A 62 -3.07 27.20 -19.13
CA ASN A 62 -3.38 28.03 -17.96
C ASN A 62 -3.82 27.17 -16.75
N PHE A 63 -3.88 27.80 -15.58
CA PHE A 63 -4.23 27.11 -14.34
C PHE A 63 -5.64 26.50 -14.36
N THR A 64 -6.61 27.20 -14.98
CA THR A 64 -7.99 26.72 -15.09
C THR A 64 -8.07 25.43 -15.92
N ASP A 65 -7.32 25.36 -17.02
CA ASP A 65 -7.23 24.18 -17.88
C ASP A 65 -6.53 23.02 -17.15
N LYS A 66 -5.47 23.30 -16.39
CA LYS A 66 -4.83 22.27 -15.54
C LYS A 66 -5.79 21.75 -14.48
N LEU A 67 -6.56 22.63 -13.86
CA LEU A 67 -7.55 22.27 -12.86
C LEU A 67 -8.69 21.43 -13.47
N SER A 68 -9.15 21.77 -14.67
CA SER A 68 -10.18 21.00 -15.37
C SER A 68 -9.70 19.59 -15.73
N VAL A 69 -8.47 19.45 -16.21
CA VAL A 69 -7.83 18.14 -16.45
C VAL A 69 -7.65 17.36 -15.13
N PHE A 70 -7.26 18.04 -14.06
CA PHE A 70 -7.10 17.41 -12.74
C PHE A 70 -8.43 16.94 -12.12
N LEU A 71 -9.52 17.66 -12.36
CA LEU A 71 -10.86 17.36 -11.81
C LEU A 71 -11.70 16.49 -12.74
N GLU A 72 -11.20 16.12 -13.91
CA GLU A 72 -11.93 15.30 -14.88
C GLU A 72 -12.37 13.98 -14.24
N PRO A 73 -13.68 13.67 -14.25
CA PRO A 73 -14.20 12.48 -13.59
C PRO A 73 -13.65 11.23 -14.26
N TYR A 74 -13.29 10.24 -13.45
CA TYR A 74 -12.80 8.96 -13.91
C TYR A 74 -13.38 7.84 -13.05
N ASN A 75 -13.56 6.65 -13.63
CA ASN A 75 -14.13 5.49 -12.95
C ASN A 75 -13.13 4.80 -11.98
N ASN A 76 -12.40 5.60 -11.19
CA ASN A 76 -11.51 5.11 -10.14
C ASN A 76 -11.59 6.06 -8.94
N HIS A 77 -12.14 5.57 -7.83
CA HIS A 77 -12.30 6.31 -6.57
C HIS A 77 -10.99 6.89 -6.00
N ARG A 78 -9.82 6.37 -6.40
CA ARG A 78 -8.50 6.82 -5.95
C ARG A 78 -7.82 7.77 -6.92
N ILE A 79 -8.48 8.14 -8.01
CA ILE A 79 -7.84 8.84 -9.15
C ILE A 79 -7.18 10.16 -8.73
N TYR A 80 -7.79 10.95 -7.85
CA TYR A 80 -7.23 12.24 -7.45
C TYR A 80 -5.93 12.09 -6.67
N VAL A 81 -5.84 11.10 -5.78
CA VAL A 81 -4.61 10.79 -5.04
C VAL A 81 -3.52 10.32 -6.01
N GLN A 82 -3.88 9.48 -6.96
CA GLN A 82 -2.95 9.03 -8.01
C GLN A 82 -2.45 10.22 -8.84
N ARG A 83 -3.32 11.11 -9.31
CA ARG A 83 -2.97 12.32 -10.08
C ARG A 83 -1.98 13.21 -9.32
N ILE A 84 -2.18 13.43 -8.02
CA ILE A 84 -1.25 14.21 -7.19
C ILE A 84 0.14 13.55 -7.17
N LEU A 85 0.21 12.23 -6.97
CA LEU A 85 1.48 11.51 -6.96
C LEU A 85 2.18 11.53 -8.32
N ILE A 86 1.42 11.39 -9.41
CA ILE A 86 1.95 11.41 -10.77
C ILE A 86 2.52 12.79 -11.10
N ILE A 87 1.77 13.85 -10.80
CA ILE A 87 2.24 15.23 -10.94
C ILE A 87 3.54 15.39 -10.14
N ALA A 88 3.53 15.10 -8.84
CA ALA A 88 4.70 15.29 -7.98
C ALA A 88 5.92 14.52 -8.52
N TYR A 89 5.75 13.25 -8.88
CA TYR A 89 6.84 12.44 -9.40
C TYR A 89 7.36 12.94 -10.74
N PHE A 90 6.47 13.31 -11.67
CA PHE A 90 6.85 13.77 -13.00
C PHE A 90 7.61 15.10 -12.94
N TYR A 91 7.17 16.06 -12.12
CA TYR A 91 7.90 17.33 -11.95
C TYR A 91 9.28 17.15 -11.28
N LEU A 92 9.48 16.07 -10.51
CA LEU A 92 10.77 15.78 -9.87
C LEU A 92 11.74 14.98 -10.77
N THR A 93 11.21 14.11 -11.63
CA THR A 93 12.02 13.12 -12.37
C THR A 93 12.01 13.32 -13.88
N GLY A 94 11.03 14.02 -14.42
CA GLY A 94 10.80 14.21 -15.86
C GLY A 94 10.30 12.96 -16.60
N HIS A 95 9.98 11.87 -15.89
CA HIS A 95 9.49 10.63 -16.48
C HIS A 95 8.44 9.94 -15.60
N ILE A 96 7.76 8.94 -16.15
CA ILE A 96 6.83 8.08 -15.41
C ILE A 96 7.53 6.76 -15.10
N ASN A 97 7.43 6.31 -13.85
CA ASN A 97 7.89 5.00 -13.42
C ASN A 97 6.76 4.23 -12.74
N ILE A 98 6.18 3.27 -13.46
CA ILE A 98 5.08 2.43 -13.01
C ILE A 98 5.48 1.59 -11.79
N ALA A 99 6.69 1.03 -11.78
CA ALA A 99 7.19 0.26 -10.64
C ALA A 99 7.22 1.10 -9.36
N PHE A 100 7.60 2.38 -9.45
CA PHE A 100 7.55 3.29 -8.31
C PHE A 100 6.12 3.49 -7.79
N PHE A 101 5.14 3.74 -8.68
CA PHE A 101 3.74 3.92 -8.26
C PHE A 101 3.14 2.66 -7.64
N ILE A 102 3.51 1.48 -8.15
CA ILE A 102 3.13 0.19 -7.56
C ILE A 102 3.71 0.06 -6.14
N LEU A 103 4.97 0.43 -5.92
CA LEU A 103 5.59 0.41 -4.59
C LEU A 103 4.90 1.36 -3.61
N VAL A 104 4.62 2.59 -4.04
CA VAL A 104 3.87 3.57 -3.25
C VAL A 104 2.48 3.04 -2.87
N GLY A 105 1.79 2.38 -3.81
CA GLY A 105 0.51 1.72 -3.56
C GLY A 105 0.60 0.63 -2.48
N ASN A 106 1.64 -0.21 -2.52
CA ASN A 106 1.87 -1.23 -1.50
C ASN A 106 2.19 -0.63 -0.13
N ILE A 107 2.95 0.47 -0.08
CA ILE A 107 3.22 1.19 1.18
C ILE A 107 1.92 1.73 1.78
N PHE A 108 1.02 2.31 0.98
CA PHE A 108 -0.30 2.73 1.47
C PHE A 108 -1.14 1.56 1.97
N PHE A 109 -1.09 0.42 1.28
CA PHE A 109 -1.81 -0.77 1.71
C PHE A 109 -1.30 -1.29 3.07
N ILE A 110 0.02 -1.42 3.25
CA ILE A 110 0.61 -1.82 4.54
C ILE A 110 0.25 -0.80 5.63
N SER A 111 0.33 0.49 5.33
CA SER A 111 -0.02 1.56 6.27
C SER A 111 -1.48 1.46 6.71
N PHE A 112 -2.39 1.21 5.77
CA PHE A 112 -3.81 1.00 6.05
C PHE A 112 -4.07 -0.25 6.92
N LEU A 113 -3.39 -1.36 6.64
CA LEU A 113 -3.48 -2.54 7.51
C LEU A 113 -2.97 -2.24 8.92
N GLY A 114 -1.89 -1.48 9.04
CA GLY A 114 -1.35 -1.04 10.33
C GLY A 114 -2.34 -0.22 11.16
N THR A 115 -3.11 0.67 10.53
CA THR A 115 -4.13 1.46 11.24
C THR A 115 -5.30 0.60 11.72
N ILE A 116 -5.72 -0.39 10.92
CA ILE A 116 -6.74 -1.38 11.32
C ILE A 116 -6.25 -2.17 12.54
N VAL A 117 -5.05 -2.76 12.48
CA VAL A 117 -4.48 -3.55 13.59
C VAL A 117 -4.38 -2.70 14.86
N ARG A 118 -3.89 -1.46 14.75
CA ARG A 118 -3.85 -0.53 15.89
C ARG A 118 -5.23 -0.31 16.49
N LYS A 119 -6.25 -0.05 15.66
CA LYS A 119 -7.62 0.18 16.13
C LYS A 119 -8.20 -1.07 16.80
N THR A 120 -8.01 -2.25 16.23
CA THR A 120 -8.48 -3.52 16.80
C THR A 120 -7.83 -3.78 18.17
N ASN A 121 -6.53 -3.53 18.33
CA ASN A 121 -5.85 -3.69 19.61
C ASN A 121 -6.37 -2.71 20.68
N LEU A 122 -6.71 -1.47 20.29
CA LEU A 122 -7.32 -0.50 21.22
C LEU A 122 -8.69 -0.97 21.71
N ILE A 123 -9.51 -1.53 20.81
CA ILE A 123 -10.85 -2.03 21.15
C ILE A 123 -10.74 -3.31 22.00
N GLY A 124 -9.89 -4.26 21.62
CA GLY A 124 -9.67 -5.49 22.37
C GLY A 124 -9.13 -5.26 23.78
N GLY A 125 -8.31 -4.22 23.99
CA GLY A 125 -7.83 -3.82 25.31
C GLY A 125 -8.93 -3.25 26.23
N GLN A 126 -10.05 -2.77 25.68
CA GLN A 126 -11.17 -2.23 26.46
C GLN A 126 -12.14 -3.31 26.97
N TYR A 127 -12.10 -4.52 26.39
CA TYR A 127 -12.96 -5.65 26.77
C TYR A 127 -12.22 -6.75 27.56
N SER A 128 -11.02 -6.48 28.05
CA SER A 128 -10.35 -7.34 29.01
C SER A 128 -11.01 -7.16 30.38
N PHE A 129 -12.12 -7.86 30.62
CA PHE A 129 -12.69 -8.02 31.95
C PHE A 129 -11.63 -8.67 32.84
N GLY A 130 -11.21 -7.94 33.88
CA GLY A 130 -10.44 -8.50 35.00
C GLY A 130 -11.26 -9.48 35.82
#